data_AF-A0A7X6UT20-F1
#
_entry.id   AF-A0A7X6UT20-F1
#
_cell.length_a   1.000
_cell.length_b   1.000
_cell.length_c   1.000
_cell.angle_alpha   90.00
_cell.angle_beta   90.00
_cell.angle_gamma   90.00
#
_symmetry.space_group_name_H-M   'P 1'
#
loop_
_entity.id
_entity.type
_entity.pdbx_description
1 polymer ?
#
loop_
_entity_poly.entity_id
_entity_poly.type
_entity_poly.pdbx_seq_one_letter_code
_entity_poly.pdbx_strand_id
1 'polypeptide(L)' 'MSKRRSALVRFGLIGHGTHAQWAIVPAMRAARGIKLVAVADINRQHLAPMRGQALACYTSQAAM' A
#
# COMPACT_ATOMS: atom_id res chain seq x y z
N MET A 1 -32.15 9.09 13.55
CA MET A 1 -31.37 8.67 12.38
C MET A 1 -29.96 8.26 12.83
N SER A 2 -29.68 6.95 12.88
CA SER A 2 -28.34 6.46 13.24
C SER A 2 -27.39 6.68 12.05
N LYS A 3 -26.38 7.53 12.23
CA LYS A 3 -25.31 7.73 11.24
C LYS A 3 -24.51 6.43 11.16
N ARG A 4 -24.76 5.57 10.16
CA ARG A 4 -23.85 4.45 9.86
C ARG A 4 -22.47 5.05 9.63
N ARG A 5 -21.54 4.82 10.55
CA ARG A 5 -20.13 5.13 10.33
C ARG A 5 -19.69 4.28 9.14
N SER A 6 -19.43 4.91 7.99
CA SER A 6 -18.83 4.21 6.85
C SER A 6 -17.54 3.56 7.35
N ALA A 7 -17.52 2.22 7.40
CA ALA A 7 -16.38 1.47 7.89
C ALA A 7 -15.17 1.75 6.99
N LEU A 8 -14.01 2.05 7.59
CA LEU A 8 -12.78 2.30 6.87
C LEU A 8 -12.27 0.99 6.24
N VAL A 9 -12.21 0.93 4.91
CA VAL A 9 -11.68 -0.22 4.17
C VAL A 9 -10.15 -0.18 4.19
N ARG A 10 -9.51 -1.28 4.54
CA ARG A 10 -8.05 -1.40 4.62
C ARG A 10 -7.52 -2.15 3.41
N PHE A 11 -6.48 -1.62 2.77
CA PHE A 11 -5.87 -2.20 1.58
C PHE A 11 -4.40 -2.57 1.82
N GLY A 12 -3.99 -3.69 1.24
CA GLY A 12 -2.59 -4.01 0.96
C GLY A 12 -2.30 -3.79 -0.52
N LEU A 13 -1.08 -3.34 -0.84
CA LEU A 13 -0.61 -3.17 -2.21
C LEU A 13 0.58 -4.10 -2.47
N ILE A 14 0.52 -4.86 -3.56
CA ILE A 14 1.65 -5.67 -4.05
C ILE A 14 2.10 -5.06 -5.38
N GLY A 15 3.39 -4.75 -5.50
CA GLY A 15 3.95 -4.00 -6.62
C GLY A 15 3.88 -2.49 -6.37
N HIS A 16 5.00 -1.92 -5.94
CA HIS A 16 5.25 -0.49 -5.76
C HIS A 16 6.19 0.08 -6.84
N GLY A 17 6.09 -0.43 -8.08
CA GLY A 17 6.81 0.13 -9.23
C GLY A 17 6.23 1.46 -9.74
N THR A 18 6.63 1.88 -10.94
CA THR A 18 6.28 3.20 -11.52
C THR A 18 4.78 3.49 -11.52
N HIS A 19 3.94 2.55 -11.94
CA HIS A 19 2.49 2.76 -11.98
C HIS A 19 1.89 2.98 -10.59
N ALA A 20 2.37 2.20 -9.61
CA ALA A 20 1.92 2.32 -8.24
C ALA A 20 2.33 3.66 -7.61
N GLN A 21 3.58 4.08 -7.85
CA GLN A 21 4.12 5.34 -7.35
C GLN A 21 3.42 6.55 -7.95
N TRP A 22 3.18 6.54 -9.27
CA TRP A 22 2.64 7.70 -9.98
C TRP A 22 1.12 7.81 -9.92
N ALA A 23 0.39 6.69 -9.96
CA ALA A 23 -1.08 6.71 -10.08
C ALA A 23 -1.79 6.13 -8.85
N ILE A 24 -1.43 4.91 -8.44
CA ILE A 24 -2.22 4.16 -7.43
C ILE A 24 -2.11 4.79 -6.04
N VAL A 25 -0.91 4.98 -5.52
CA VAL A 25 -0.72 5.52 -4.16
C VAL A 25 -1.28 6.94 -4.04
N PRO A 26 -1.08 7.86 -4.99
CA PRO A 26 -1.75 9.16 -4.99
C PRO A 26 -3.28 9.07 -5.00
N ALA A 27 -3.87 8.23 -5.86
CA ALA A 27 -5.32 8.04 -5.91
C ALA A 27 -5.87 7.49 -4.60
N MET A 28 -5.17 6.51 -4.00
CA MET A 28 -5.58 5.95 -2.71
C MET A 28 -5.51 6.95 -1.57
N ARG A 29 -4.54 7.88 -1.59
CA ARG A 29 -4.42 8.97 -0.61
C ARG A 29 -5.54 10.01 -0.76
N ALA A 30 -6.01 10.24 -1.97
CA ALA A 30 -7.12 11.15 -2.24
C ALA A 30 -8.50 10.55 -1.93
N ALA A 31 -8.63 9.22 -1.96
CA ALA A 31 -9.88 8.53 -1.73
C ALA A 31 -10.33 8.58 -0.26
N ARG A 32 -11.62 8.84 -0.04
CA ARG A 32 -12.24 8.79 1.30
C ARG A 32 -12.71 7.39 1.63
N GLY A 33 -12.65 7.02 2.90
CA GLY A 33 -13.18 5.75 3.40
C GLY A 33 -12.25 4.55 3.15
N ILE A 34 -11.04 4.77 2.65
CA ILE A 34 -10.02 3.73 2.49
C ILE A 34 -8.72 4.11 3.20
N LYS A 35 -7.90 3.10 3.52
CA LYS A 35 -6.54 3.28 4.08
C LYS A 35 -5.61 2.21 3.54
N LEU A 36 -4.50 2.63 2.93
CA LEU A 36 -3.39 1.73 2.61
C LEU A 36 -2.62 1.39 3.89
N VAL A 37 -2.57 0.11 4.26
CA VAL A 37 -1.97 -0.36 5.51
C VAL A 37 -0.73 -1.24 5.32
N ALA A 38 -0.53 -1.81 4.13
CA ALA A 38 0.62 -2.64 3.82
C ALA A 38 1.07 -2.45 2.37
N VAL A 39 2.38 -2.55 2.11
CA VAL A 39 2.97 -2.50 0.78
C VAL A 39 4.04 -3.59 0.66
N ALA A 40 4.00 -4.33 -0.44
CA ALA A 40 4.99 -5.33 -0.78
C ALA A 40 5.57 -5.07 -2.17
N ASP A 41 6.88 -5.21 -2.34
CA ASP A 41 7.54 -5.08 -3.65
C ASP A 41 8.76 -6.00 -3.76
N ILE A 42 9.16 -6.32 -4.98
CA ILE A 42 10.38 -7.08 -5.29
C ILE A 42 11.64 -6.22 -5.11
N ASN A 43 11.56 -4.93 -5.38
CA ASN A 43 12.67 -4.01 -5.27
C ASN A 43 12.57 -3.23 -3.95
N ARG A 44 13.49 -3.50 -3.04
CA ARG A 44 13.57 -2.80 -1.75
C ARG A 44 13.68 -1.27 -1.90
N GLN A 45 14.27 -0.77 -2.99
CA GLN A 45 14.38 0.67 -3.25
C GLN A 45 13.02 1.31 -3.48
N HIS A 46 12.06 0.59 -4.09
CA HIS A 46 10.70 1.09 -4.26
C HIS A 46 9.99 1.27 -2.91
N LEU A 47 10.34 0.50 -1.89
CA LEU A 47 9.72 0.57 -0.56
C LEU A 47 10.30 1.69 0.32
N ALA A 48 11.53 2.14 0.03
CA ALA A 48 12.25 3.16 0.79
C ALA A 48 11.49 4.48 1.04
N PRO A 49 10.63 5.01 0.15
CA PRO A 49 9.85 6.22 0.40
C PRO A 49 8.56 6.01 1.23
N MET A 50 8.13 4.76 1.48
CA MET A 50 6.85 4.49 2.16
C MET A 50 6.97 4.69 3.68
N ARG A 51 5.91 5.24 4.30
CA ARG A 51 5.87 5.60 5.73
C ARG A 51 4.51 5.29 6.34
N GLY A 52 4.51 4.59 7.48
CA GLY A 52 3.30 4.26 8.23
C GLY A 52 2.50 3.07 7.69
N GLN A 53 3.03 2.35 6.69
CA GLN A 53 2.52 1.05 6.23
C GLN A 53 3.46 -0.07 6.69
N ALA A 54 2.93 -1.28 6.85
CA ALA A 54 3.75 -2.48 6.95
C ALA A 54 4.43 -2.74 5.60
N LEU A 55 5.75 -2.96 5.58
CA LEU A 55 6.53 -3.13 4.36
C LEU A 55 7.10 -4.55 4.27
N ALA A 56 6.97 -5.18 3.11
CA ALA A 56 7.56 -6.50 2.84
C ALA A 56 8.31 -6.50 1.49
N CYS A 57 9.53 -7.05 1.48
CA CYS A 57 10.29 -7.28 0.25
C CYS A 57 10.30 -8.79 -0.01
N TYR A 58 9.60 -9.27 -1.04
CA TYR A 58 9.34 -10.72 -1.20
C TYR A 58 10.37 -11.46 -2.05
N THR A 59 11.51 -10.85 -2.34
CA THR A 59 12.64 -11.49 -3.03
C THR A 59 13.85 -11.74 -2.15
N SER A 60 13.74 -11.50 -0.84
CA SER A 60 14.77 -11.93 0.12
C SER A 60 14.70 -13.42 0.48
N GLN A 61 13.84 -14.23 -0.17
CA GLN A 61 13.87 -15.69 -0.02
C GLN A 61 13.24 -16.43 -1.22
N ALA A 62 14.12 -16.84 -2.13
CA ALA A 62 14.17 -18.24 -2.58
C ALA A 62 15.66 -18.60 -2.76
N ALA A 63 16.44 -18.41 -1.70
CA ALA A 63 17.68 -19.17 -1.56
C ALA A 63 17.25 -20.59 -1.18
N MET A 64 17.06 -21.44 -2.19
CA MET A 64 17.26 -22.88 -2.06
C MET A 64 18.74 -23.18 -2.12
#